data_AF-A0A1U8I968-F1
#
_entry.id   AF-A0A1U8I968-F1
#
_cell.length_a   1.000
_cell.length_b   1.000
_cell.length_c   1.000
_cell.angle_alpha   90.00
_cell.angle_beta   90.00
_cell.angle_gamma   90.00
#
_symmetry.space_group_name_H-M   'P 1'
#
loop_
_entity.id
_entity.type
_entity.pdbx_description
1 polymer ?
#
loop_
_entity_poly.entity_id
_entity_poly.type
_entity_poly.pdbx_seq_one_letter_code
_entity_poly.pdbx_strand_id
1 'polypeptide(L)'
;MDAETPAKQMFSQLDKDGDRLLSDEELLPIIGKLHPSEQYYAKQQADYIMSQADLNKDGRLSLVEMIDNPYVFYNAIFNDSEDDYEYHDEFR
;
A
#
# COMPACT_ATOMS: atom_id res chain seq x y z
N MET A 1 -35.63 -1.49 -6.07
CA MET A 1 -34.61 -1.28 -7.12
C MET A 1 -33.28 -1.29 -6.41
N ASP A 2 -32.65 -2.45 -6.36
CA ASP A 2 -31.33 -2.60 -5.75
C ASP A 2 -30.35 -1.77 -6.56
N ALA A 3 -29.84 -0.68 -5.97
CA ALA A 3 -28.77 0.07 -6.59
C ALA A 3 -27.61 -0.90 -6.84
N GLU A 4 -27.26 -1.11 -8.11
CA GLU A 4 -26.04 -1.80 -8.48
C GLU A 4 -24.88 -0.97 -7.94
N THR A 5 -24.31 -1.43 -6.82
CA THR A 5 -23.12 -0.79 -6.27
C THR A 5 -21.96 -1.00 -7.25
N PRO A 6 -20.98 -0.09 -7.30
CA PRO A 6 -19.78 -0.27 -8.13
C PRO A 6 -19.11 -1.63 -7.91
N ALA A 7 -19.18 -2.15 -6.67
CA ALA A 7 -18.71 -3.48 -6.32
C ALA A 7 -19.47 -4.60 -7.06
N LYS A 8 -20.81 -4.54 -7.16
CA LYS A 8 -21.61 -5.54 -7.90
C LYS A 8 -21.28 -5.52 -9.39
N GLN A 9 -21.11 -4.33 -9.98
CA GLN A 9 -20.78 -4.20 -11.40
C GLN A 9 -19.37 -4.73 -11.70
N MET A 10 -18.41 -4.49 -10.80
CA MET A 10 -17.05 -5.00 -10.94
C MET A 10 -17.01 -6.52 -10.74
N PHE A 11 -17.75 -7.05 -9.76
CA PHE A 11 -17.90 -8.48 -9.54
C PHE A 11 -18.40 -9.20 -10.79
N SER A 12 -19.53 -8.73 -11.35
CA SER A 12 -20.12 -9.32 -12.57
C SER A 12 -19.22 -9.19 -13.81
N GLN A 13 -18.21 -8.31 -13.80
CA GLN A 13 -17.24 -8.20 -14.89
C GLN A 13 -16.08 -9.19 -14.76
N LEU A 14 -15.80 -9.65 -13.54
CA LEU A 14 -14.68 -10.53 -13.23
C LEU A 14 -15.11 -12.00 -13.18
N ASP A 15 -16.30 -12.28 -12.66
CA ASP A 15 -16.94 -13.60 -12.66
C ASP A 15 -17.29 -13.99 -14.11
N LYS A 16 -16.40 -14.77 -14.74
CA LYS A 16 -16.48 -15.23 -16.13
C LYS A 16 -17.22 -16.55 -16.24
N ASP A 17 -17.11 -17.42 -15.25
CA ASP A 17 -17.75 -18.72 -15.27
C ASP A 17 -19.18 -18.70 -14.70
N GLY A 18 -19.57 -17.61 -14.02
CA GLY A 18 -20.92 -17.37 -13.51
C GLY A 18 -21.23 -18.17 -12.24
N ASP A 19 -20.21 -18.68 -11.55
CA ASP A 19 -20.37 -19.48 -10.33
C ASP A 19 -20.68 -18.62 -9.10
N ARG A 20 -20.61 -17.28 -9.25
CA ARG A 20 -20.79 -16.26 -8.21
C ARG A 20 -19.68 -16.24 -7.17
N LEU A 21 -18.51 -16.72 -7.53
CA LEU A 21 -17.25 -16.61 -6.82
C LEU A 21 -16.24 -15.89 -7.74
N LEU A 22 -15.06 -15.57 -7.22
CA LEU A 22 -13.95 -15.08 -8.03
C LEU A 22 -12.76 -15.99 -7.77
N SER A 23 -12.39 -16.74 -8.79
CA SER A 23 -11.18 -17.55 -8.82
C SER A 23 -9.92 -16.69 -8.88
N ASP A 24 -8.76 -17.28 -8.60
CA ASP A 24 -7.47 -16.63 -8.78
C ASP A 24 -7.26 -16.18 -10.23
N GLU A 25 -7.64 -17.00 -11.21
CA GLU A 25 -7.61 -16.67 -12.65
C GLU A 25 -8.45 -15.43 -12.99
N GLU A 26 -9.63 -15.29 -12.39
CA GLU A 26 -10.53 -14.15 -12.60
C GLU A 26 -10.07 -12.87 -11.89
N LEU A 27 -9.24 -13.01 -10.86
CA LEU A 27 -8.61 -11.90 -10.15
C LEU A 27 -7.32 -11.41 -10.81
N LEU A 28 -6.62 -12.24 -11.60
CA LEU A 28 -5.37 -11.87 -12.28
C LEU A 28 -5.43 -10.52 -13.03
N PRO A 29 -6.48 -10.18 -13.80
CA PRO A 29 -6.54 -8.91 -14.53
C PRO A 29 -6.56 -7.67 -13.63
N ILE A 30 -6.96 -7.83 -12.36
CA ILE A 30 -7.06 -6.73 -11.39
C ILE A 30 -6.08 -6.86 -10.24
N ILE A 31 -5.23 -7.89 -10.22
CA ILE A 31 -4.30 -8.12 -9.11
C ILE A 31 -3.39 -6.92 -8.88
N GLY A 32 -2.95 -6.23 -9.95
CA GLY A 32 -2.14 -5.02 -9.81
C GLY A 32 -2.89 -3.80 -9.23
N LYS A 33 -4.22 -3.84 -9.19
CA LYS A 33 -5.07 -2.84 -8.50
C LYS A 33 -5.36 -3.23 -7.06
N LEU A 34 -5.47 -4.53 -6.77
CA LEU A 34 -5.68 -5.07 -5.43
C LEU A 34 -4.40 -5.10 -4.60
N HIS A 35 -3.30 -5.45 -5.25
CA HIS A 35 -1.96 -5.56 -4.72
C HIS A 35 -1.01 -4.79 -5.65
N PRO A 36 -0.92 -3.46 -5.47
CA PRO A 36 0.06 -2.63 -6.16
C PRO A 36 1.47 -3.25 -6.09
N SER A 37 2.29 -2.98 -7.10
CA SER A 37 3.67 -3.47 -7.09
C SER A 37 4.46 -2.88 -5.92
N GLU A 38 5.53 -3.55 -5.52
CA GLU A 38 6.51 -3.02 -4.54
C GLU A 38 6.99 -1.62 -4.93
N GLN A 39 7.12 -1.34 -6.23
CA GLN A 39 7.49 -0.01 -6.74
C GLN A 39 6.45 1.06 -6.42
N TYR A 40 5.15 0.73 -6.46
CA TYR A 40 4.09 1.65 -6.07
C TYR A 40 4.18 1.96 -4.59
N TYR A 41 4.33 0.95 -3.74
CA TYR A 41 4.49 1.14 -2.31
C TYR A 41 5.76 1.94 -1.95
N ALA A 42 6.89 1.61 -2.59
CA ALA A 42 8.15 2.34 -2.42
C ALA A 42 8.00 3.81 -2.80
N LYS A 43 7.25 4.12 -3.87
CA LYS A 43 6.97 5.50 -4.26
C LYS A 43 6.11 6.22 -3.23
N GLN A 44 5.03 5.60 -2.75
CA GLN A 44 4.17 6.20 -1.72
C GLN A 44 4.95 6.50 -0.44
N GLN A 45 5.85 5.59 -0.04
CA GLN A 45 6.72 5.77 1.11
C GLN A 45 7.71 6.93 0.88
N ALA A 46 8.34 6.98 -0.30
CA ALA A 46 9.22 8.10 -0.66
C ALA A 46 8.49 9.44 -0.65
N ASP A 47 7.30 9.51 -1.25
CA ASP A 47 6.45 10.70 -1.29
C ASP A 47 6.05 11.14 0.13
N TYR A 48 5.76 10.20 1.02
CA TYR A 48 5.47 10.49 2.42
C TYR A 48 6.68 11.10 3.15
N ILE A 49 7.86 10.48 3.03
CA ILE A 49 9.10 10.99 3.64
C ILE A 49 9.39 12.40 3.12
N MET A 50 9.31 12.59 1.80
CA MET A 50 9.49 13.91 1.17
C MET A 50 8.52 14.95 1.74
N SER A 51 7.24 14.61 1.92
CA SER A 51 6.24 15.55 2.43
C SER A 51 6.51 16.06 3.85
N GLN A 52 7.25 15.29 4.64
CA GLN A 52 7.53 15.60 6.04
C GLN A 52 8.91 16.24 6.24
N ALA A 53 9.91 15.83 5.46
CA ALA A 53 11.30 16.23 5.67
C ALA A 53 11.79 17.32 4.70
N ASP A 54 11.19 17.46 3.51
CA ASP A 54 11.55 18.52 2.55
C ASP A 54 10.94 19.88 2.99
N LEU A 55 11.63 20.54 3.91
CA LEU A 55 11.18 21.78 4.53
C LEU A 55 11.23 22.96 3.57
N ASN A 56 12.25 22.99 2.71
CA ASN A 56 12.43 24.06 1.73
C ASN A 56 11.63 23.84 0.44
N LYS A 57 11.06 22.64 0.24
CA LYS A 57 10.24 22.22 -0.90
C LYS A 57 11.00 22.26 -2.23
N ASP A 58 12.29 21.97 -2.20
CA ASP A 58 13.13 21.91 -3.40
C ASP A 58 13.06 20.54 -4.11
N GLY A 59 12.30 19.59 -3.55
CA GLY A 59 12.11 18.25 -4.07
C GLY A 59 13.28 17.31 -3.76
N ARG A 60 14.16 17.67 -2.83
CA ARG A 60 15.30 16.87 -2.37
C ARG A 60 15.37 16.92 -0.84
N LEU A 61 16.07 15.96 -0.27
CA LEU A 61 16.40 15.99 1.17
C LEU A 61 17.86 16.36 1.31
N SER A 62 18.12 17.52 1.92
CA SER A 62 19.45 17.89 2.36
C SER A 62 19.82 17.15 3.66
N LEU A 63 21.12 17.05 3.95
CA LEU A 63 21.60 16.46 5.20
C LEU A 63 21.03 17.18 6.43
N VAL A 64 20.86 18.50 6.34
CA VAL A 64 20.28 19.31 7.43
C VAL A 64 18.83 18.91 7.67
N GLU A 65 18.02 18.80 6.61
CA GLU A 65 16.62 18.38 6.69
C GLU A 65 16.45 16.96 7.25
N MET A 66 17.37 16.05 6.91
CA MET A 66 17.40 14.70 7.47
C MET A 66 17.74 14.68 8.96
N ILE A 67 18.64 15.56 9.41
CA ILE A 67 19.04 15.68 10.82
C ILE A 67 17.92 16.34 11.64
N ASP A 68 17.23 17.33 11.08
CA ASP A 68 16.15 18.06 11.74
C ASP A 68 14.85 17.22 11.83
N ASN A 69 14.67 16.24 10.93
CA ASN A 69 13.53 15.32 10.90
C ASN A 69 13.95 13.84 11.06
N PRO A 70 14.67 13.47 12.15
CA PRO A 70 15.28 12.16 12.28
C PRO A 70 14.23 11.05 12.35
N TYR A 71 13.09 11.29 13.01
CA TYR A 71 12.02 10.29 13.16
C TYR A 71 11.37 9.90 11.85
N VAL A 72 11.21 10.84 10.90
CA VAL A 72 10.59 10.55 9.59
C VAL A 72 11.48 9.62 8.78
N PHE A 73 12.79 9.86 8.80
CA PHE A 73 13.75 9.10 8.03
C PHE A 73 14.10 7.76 8.70
N TYR A 74 14.36 7.76 10.01
CA TYR A 74 14.73 6.54 10.73
C TYR A 74 13.55 5.59 10.88
N ASN A 75 12.32 6.05 11.13
CA ASN A 75 11.16 5.14 11.16
C ASN A 75 10.95 4.47 9.80
N ALA A 76 11.21 5.17 8.68
CA ALA A 76 11.10 4.56 7.35
C ALA A 76 12.16 3.47 7.08
N ILE A 77 13.31 3.51 7.78
CA ILE A 77 14.39 2.52 7.64
C ILE A 77 14.24 1.38 8.65
N PHE A 78 13.78 1.68 9.88
CA PHE A 78 13.77 0.72 10.99
C PHE A 78 12.42 0.02 11.21
N ASN A 79 11.29 0.59 10.77
CA ASN A 79 10.00 -0.13 10.84
C ASN A 79 9.95 -1.39 9.96
N ASP A 80 10.80 -1.48 8.94
CA ASP A 80 10.87 -2.67 8.08
C ASP A 80 11.75 -3.78 8.68
N SER A 81 12.42 -3.51 9.81
CA SER A 81 13.38 -4.45 10.40
C SER A 81 13.09 -4.91 11.84
N GLU A 82 12.17 -4.29 12.60
CA GLU A 82 12.04 -4.62 14.03
C GLU A 82 10.65 -4.98 14.59
N ASP A 83 9.52 -4.88 13.88
CA ASP A 83 8.19 -5.16 14.49
C ASP A 83 7.21 -5.98 13.63
N ASP A 84 7.65 -7.10 13.05
CA ASP A 84 6.73 -8.14 12.51
C ASP A 84 6.90 -9.51 13.20
N TYR A 85 7.27 -9.46 14.48
CA TYR A 85 7.12 -10.59 15.42
C TYR A 85 6.16 -10.21 16.55
N GLU A 86 5.03 -9.56 16.23
CA GLU A 86 3.89 -9.65 17.13
C GLU A 86 3.32 -11.06 16.99
N TYR A 87 3.77 -11.92 17.90
CA TYR A 87 3.28 -13.27 18.12
C TYR A 87 1.77 -13.20 18.31
N HIS A 88 1.01 -13.38 17.23
CA HIS A 88 -0.43 -13.56 17.31
C HIS A 88 -0.71 -14.90 18.02
N ASP A 89 -0.82 -14.84 19.34
CA ASP A 89 -1.35 -15.89 20.21
C ASP A 89 -2.87 -16.07 19.97
N GLU A 90 -3.28 -16.35 18.74
CA GLU A 90 -4.62 -16.81 18.38
C GLU A 90 -4.58 -18.22 17.75
N PHE A 91 -3.81 -19.11 18.38
CA PHE A 91 -4.07 -20.55 18.32
C PHE A 91 -4.08 -21.11 19.74
N ARG A 92 -5.22 -20.94 20.42
CA ARG A 92 -5.60 -21.75 21.59
C ARG A 92 -7.03 -22.25 21.44
#